data_AF-A0A1E5SWF0-F1
#
_entry.id   AF-A0A1E5SWF0-F1
#
_cell.length_a   1.000
_cell.length_b   1.000
_cell.length_c   1.000
_cell.angle_alpha   90.00
_cell.angle_beta   90.00
_cell.angle_gamma   90.00
#
_symmetry.space_group_name_H-M   'P 1'
#
loop_
_entity.id
_entity.type
_entity.pdbx_description
1 polymer ?
#
loop_
_entity_poly.entity_id
_entity_poly.type
_entity_poly.pdbx_seq_one_letter_code
_entity_poly.pdbx_strand_id
1 'polypeptide(L)'
;MEKNLRIQTYYESKEWTLSPAPNMDKRTEKIREIFENSWNETIKMYDDLLSYDQWKFLAELRCFLDELQNSGFNNEFRIGTSVNRLIFSRSVDHGLRVDQKQILIEPYSNGKYDIKFFDFSSPGDVIRIYDEFTTDKLTGNKRLLNNLNKLRNTLVD
;
A
#
# COMPACT_ATOMS: atom_id res chain seq x y z
N MET A 1 5.85 -62.68 35.34
CA MET A 1 4.68 -62.96 34.46
C MET A 1 4.15 -61.61 33.99
N GLU A 2 4.65 -61.15 32.86
CA GLU A 2 4.36 -59.84 32.27
C GLU A 2 2.94 -59.79 31.70
N LYS A 3 2.21 -58.70 31.96
CA LYS A 3 0.96 -58.39 31.26
C LYS A 3 1.19 -57.15 30.41
N ASN A 4 1.33 -57.37 29.11
CA ASN A 4 1.29 -56.37 28.06
C ASN A 4 -0.09 -55.69 28.03
N LEU A 5 -0.16 -54.40 28.34
CA LEU A 5 -1.30 -53.55 27.96
C LEU A 5 -0.92 -52.78 26.69
N ARG A 6 -1.48 -53.20 25.55
CA ARG A 6 -1.49 -52.41 24.32
C ARG A 6 -2.55 -51.32 24.47
N ILE A 7 -2.13 -50.06 24.54
CA ILE A 7 -3.01 -48.91 24.38
C ILE A 7 -3.08 -48.60 22.89
N GLN A 8 -4.25 -48.81 22.29
CA GLN A 8 -4.54 -48.50 20.90
C GLN A 8 -5.27 -47.15 20.87
N THR A 9 -4.55 -46.07 20.60
CA THR A 9 -5.12 -44.73 20.43
C THR A 9 -5.79 -44.61 19.07
N TYR A 10 -7.12 -44.48 19.07
CA TYR A 10 -7.90 -44.03 17.91
C TYR A 10 -7.65 -42.52 17.73
N TYR A 11 -6.93 -42.14 16.67
CA TYR A 11 -6.92 -40.77 16.14
C TYR A 11 -7.93 -40.71 15.00
N GLU A 12 -9.14 -40.22 15.29
CA GLU A 12 -10.05 -39.75 14.25
C GLU A 12 -9.62 -38.34 13.83
N SER A 13 -9.13 -38.21 12.61
CA SER A 13 -8.81 -36.93 11.97
C SER A 13 -10.10 -36.17 11.66
N LYS A 14 -10.48 -35.22 12.50
CA LYS A 14 -11.39 -34.15 12.10
C LYS A 14 -10.60 -33.09 11.33
N GLU A 15 -10.74 -33.08 10.02
CA GLU A 15 -10.38 -31.94 9.19
C GLU A 15 -11.23 -30.74 9.63
N TRP A 16 -10.60 -29.79 10.31
CA TRP A 16 -11.20 -28.48 10.57
C TRP A 16 -11.02 -27.62 9.32
N THR A 17 -11.99 -27.64 8.41
CA THR A 17 -12.12 -26.56 7.43
C THR A 17 -12.55 -25.30 8.18
N LEU A 18 -11.60 -24.42 8.48
CA LEU A 18 -11.89 -23.07 8.94
C LEU A 18 -12.62 -22.33 7.82
N SER A 19 -13.95 -22.34 7.85
CA SER A 19 -14.73 -21.33 7.13
C SER A 19 -14.28 -19.95 7.63
N PRO A 20 -13.96 -18.99 6.75
CA PRO A 20 -13.61 -17.65 7.18
C PRO A 20 -14.74 -17.09 8.04
N ALA A 21 -14.39 -16.52 9.20
CA ALA A 21 -15.37 -15.95 10.11
C ALA A 21 -16.18 -14.88 9.35
N PRO A 22 -17.52 -14.87 9.43
CA PRO A 22 -18.41 -13.98 8.66
C PRO A 22 -18.20 -12.47 8.92
N ASN A 23 -17.27 -12.12 9.80
CA ASN A 23 -16.87 -10.76 10.15
C ASN A 23 -15.58 -10.29 9.44
N MET A 24 -14.77 -11.21 8.89
CA MET A 24 -13.56 -10.85 8.13
C MET A 24 -13.91 -10.22 6.79
N ASP A 25 -14.90 -10.75 6.08
CA ASP A 25 -15.29 -10.26 4.76
C ASP A 25 -15.78 -8.81 4.82
N LYS A 26 -16.59 -8.47 5.84
CA LYS A 26 -17.05 -7.09 6.06
C LYS A 26 -15.93 -6.11 6.40
N ARG A 27 -14.95 -6.52 7.23
CA ARG A 27 -13.78 -5.69 7.53
C ARG A 27 -12.96 -5.47 6.26
N THR A 28 -12.69 -6.52 5.49
CA THR A 28 -11.94 -6.45 4.25
C THR A 28 -12.62 -5.56 3.20
N GLU A 29 -13.95 -5.66 3.06
CA GLU A 29 -14.74 -4.77 2.20
C GLU A 29 -14.60 -3.30 2.64
N LYS A 30 -14.73 -3.02 3.95
CA LYS A 30 -14.58 -1.65 4.46
C LYS A 30 -13.20 -1.07 4.20
N ILE A 31 -12.15 -1.88 4.34
CA ILE A 31 -10.77 -1.48 4.05
C ILE A 31 -10.61 -1.13 2.58
N ARG A 32 -11.13 -1.98 1.68
CA ARG A 32 -11.10 -1.73 0.23
C ARG A 32 -11.85 -0.44 -0.11
N GLU A 33 -13.02 -0.21 0.48
CA GLU A 33 -13.78 1.03 0.31
C GLU A 33 -12.95 2.27 0.71
N ILE A 34 -12.24 2.21 1.86
CA ILE A 34 -11.35 3.30 2.29
C ILE A 34 -10.23 3.53 1.27
N PHE A 35 -9.62 2.46 0.77
CA PHE A 35 -8.58 2.56 -0.24
C PHE A 35 -9.14 3.16 -1.53
N GLU A 36 -10.19 2.60 -2.11
CA GLU A 36 -10.83 3.12 -3.33
C GLU A 36 -11.22 4.60 -3.20
N ASN A 37 -11.82 5.00 -2.08
CA ASN A 37 -12.17 6.40 -1.84
C ASN A 37 -10.94 7.31 -1.86
N SER A 38 -9.85 6.88 -1.22
CA SER A 38 -8.60 7.65 -1.21
C SER A 38 -7.99 7.82 -2.61
N TRP A 39 -8.17 6.82 -3.48
CA TRP A 39 -7.74 6.89 -4.89
C TRP A 39 -8.61 7.87 -5.68
N ASN A 40 -9.93 7.77 -5.54
CA ASN A 40 -10.88 8.65 -6.23
C ASN A 40 -10.65 10.12 -5.85
N GLU A 41 -10.48 10.41 -4.55
CA GLU A 41 -10.19 11.76 -4.06
C GLU A 41 -8.86 12.29 -4.60
N THR A 42 -7.80 11.47 -4.58
CA THR A 42 -6.46 11.84 -5.06
C THR A 42 -6.46 12.08 -6.56
N ILE A 43 -7.10 11.20 -7.34
CA ILE A 43 -7.22 11.34 -8.80
C ILE A 43 -7.94 12.62 -9.16
N LYS A 44 -9.09 12.89 -8.52
CA LYS A 44 -9.85 14.12 -8.74
C LYS A 44 -8.99 15.35 -8.47
N MET A 45 -8.22 15.36 -7.38
CA MET A 45 -7.32 16.46 -7.07
C MET A 45 -6.26 16.67 -8.16
N TYR A 46 -5.66 15.59 -8.70
CA TYR A 46 -4.71 15.71 -9.80
C TYR A 46 -5.37 16.20 -11.09
N ASP A 47 -6.55 15.72 -11.43
CA ASP A 47 -7.32 16.18 -12.59
C ASP A 47 -7.64 17.68 -12.47
N ASP A 48 -8.04 18.13 -11.28
CA ASP A 48 -8.27 19.55 -10.98
C ASP A 48 -6.97 20.38 -11.12
N LEU A 49 -5.84 19.91 -10.57
CA LEU A 49 -4.55 20.60 -10.68
C LEU A 49 -4.08 20.70 -12.13
N LEU A 50 -4.23 19.63 -12.92
CA LEU A 50 -3.82 19.57 -14.32
C LEU A 50 -4.63 20.50 -15.24
N SER A 51 -5.74 21.06 -14.75
CA SER A 51 -6.46 22.13 -15.46
C SER A 51 -5.67 23.45 -15.53
N TYR A 52 -4.62 23.61 -14.72
CA TYR A 52 -3.76 24.79 -14.72
C TYR A 52 -2.37 24.50 -15.28
N ASP A 53 -1.86 25.39 -16.13
CA ASP A 53 -0.60 25.20 -16.87
C ASP A 53 0.62 24.95 -15.97
N GLN A 54 0.70 25.63 -14.81
CA GLN A 54 1.84 25.47 -13.90
C GLN A 54 1.98 24.06 -13.30
N TRP A 55 0.93 23.24 -13.39
CA TRP A 55 0.89 21.89 -12.81
C TRP A 55 1.01 20.77 -13.86
N LYS A 56 1.22 21.10 -15.14
CA LYS A 56 1.38 20.10 -16.22
C LYS A 56 2.46 19.06 -15.97
N PHE A 57 3.47 19.38 -15.15
CA PHE A 57 4.52 18.44 -14.75
C PHE A 57 3.98 17.24 -13.93
N LEU A 58 2.74 17.29 -13.43
CA LEU A 58 2.10 16.18 -12.72
C LEU A 58 1.44 15.14 -13.65
N ALA A 59 1.43 15.36 -14.97
CA ALA A 59 0.69 14.51 -15.91
C ALA A 59 1.15 13.05 -15.88
N GLU A 60 2.46 12.80 -15.81
CA GLU A 60 3.01 11.44 -15.73
C GLU A 60 2.65 10.75 -14.40
N LEU A 61 2.52 11.50 -13.30
CA LEU A 61 2.04 10.95 -12.03
C LEU A 61 0.57 10.52 -12.15
N ARG A 62 -0.26 11.33 -12.82
CA ARG A 62 -1.65 10.97 -13.13
C ARG A 62 -1.74 9.71 -14.01
N CYS A 63 -0.91 9.60 -15.06
CA CYS A 63 -0.84 8.40 -15.90
C CYS A 63 -0.36 7.17 -15.11
N PHE A 64 0.60 7.36 -14.20
CA PHE A 64 1.07 6.28 -13.33
C PHE A 64 -0.03 5.78 -12.39
N LEU A 65 -0.89 6.65 -11.87
CA LEU A 65 -2.07 6.23 -11.09
C LEU A 65 -3.03 5.38 -11.92
N ASP A 66 -3.27 5.71 -13.20
CA ASP A 66 -4.09 4.86 -14.07
C ASP A 66 -3.47 3.47 -14.27
N GLU A 67 -2.15 3.38 -14.49
CA GLU A 67 -1.44 2.10 -14.63
C GLU A 67 -1.64 1.22 -13.39
N LEU A 68 -1.50 1.81 -12.20
CA LEU A 68 -1.64 1.08 -10.94
C LEU A 68 -3.09 0.68 -10.66
N GLN A 69 -4.06 1.56 -10.93
CA GLN A 69 -5.48 1.26 -10.75
C GLN A 69 -5.94 0.14 -11.67
N ASN A 70 -5.52 0.17 -12.95
CA ASN A 70 -5.76 -0.93 -13.89
C ASN A 70 -5.09 -2.25 -13.46
N SER A 71 -4.06 -2.17 -12.62
CA SER A 71 -3.37 -3.32 -12.04
C SER A 71 -3.93 -3.74 -10.66
N GLY A 72 -5.01 -3.11 -10.20
CA GLY A 72 -5.71 -3.45 -8.95
C GLY A 72 -5.05 -2.94 -7.66
N PHE A 73 -4.05 -2.06 -7.74
CA PHE A 73 -3.36 -1.52 -6.56
C PHE A 73 -4.28 -0.68 -5.66
N ASN A 74 -5.38 -0.16 -6.22
CA ASN A 74 -6.42 0.55 -5.48
C ASN A 74 -7.14 -0.30 -4.43
N ASN A 75 -7.05 -1.63 -4.52
CA ASN A 75 -7.60 -2.55 -3.51
C ASN A 75 -6.63 -2.85 -2.36
N GLU A 76 -5.39 -2.34 -2.42
CA GLU A 76 -4.31 -2.78 -1.55
C GLU A 76 -3.61 -1.65 -0.80
N PHE A 77 -3.70 -0.43 -1.34
CA PHE A 77 -3.08 0.76 -0.81
C PHE A 77 -4.09 1.87 -0.65
N ARG A 78 -4.01 2.56 0.47
CA ARG A 78 -4.47 3.93 0.56
C ARG A 78 -3.44 4.84 -0.10
N ILE A 79 -3.91 5.82 -0.85
CA ILE A 79 -3.07 6.92 -1.33
C ILE A 79 -3.53 8.26 -0.78
N GLY A 80 -2.61 9.19 -0.68
CA GLY A 80 -2.92 10.55 -0.27
C GLY A 80 -1.90 11.52 -0.80
N THR A 81 -2.28 12.79 -0.77
CA THR A 81 -1.45 13.87 -1.31
C THR A 81 -1.14 14.93 -0.27
N SER A 82 0.03 15.55 -0.39
CA SER A 82 0.39 16.75 0.35
C SER A 82 1.04 17.74 -0.62
N VAL A 83 0.30 18.81 -0.97
CA VAL A 83 0.67 19.84 -1.95
C VAL A 83 0.98 19.29 -3.34
N ASN A 84 2.13 18.64 -3.53
CA ASN A 84 2.61 18.02 -4.76
C ASN A 84 3.09 16.56 -4.56
N ARG A 85 3.11 16.05 -3.33
CA ARG A 85 3.61 14.72 -2.99
C ARG A 85 2.51 13.67 -3.10
N LEU A 86 2.86 12.48 -3.56
CA LEU A 86 2.01 11.29 -3.53
C LEU A 86 2.57 10.29 -2.52
N ILE A 87 1.74 9.79 -1.62
CA ILE A 87 2.13 8.79 -0.61
C ILE A 87 1.27 7.54 -0.80
N PHE A 88 1.90 6.38 -0.86
CA PHE A 88 1.27 5.06 -0.76
C PHE A 88 1.48 4.49 0.64
N SER A 89 0.41 3.98 1.23
CA SER A 89 0.41 3.35 2.54
C SER A 89 -0.60 2.19 2.60
N ARG A 90 -0.43 1.28 3.56
CA ARG A 90 -1.45 0.27 3.90
C ARG A 90 -2.22 0.61 5.18
N SER A 91 -2.16 1.87 5.65
CA SER A 91 -2.92 2.37 6.80
C SER A 91 -4.37 2.64 6.43
N VAL A 92 -5.33 2.14 7.22
CA VAL A 92 -6.75 2.54 7.11
C VAL A 92 -7.08 3.74 8.00
N ASP A 93 -6.23 4.05 8.98
CA ASP A 93 -6.41 5.19 9.88
C ASP A 93 -6.10 6.51 9.17
N HIS A 94 -6.88 7.56 9.45
CA HIS A 94 -6.73 8.87 8.79
C HIS A 94 -5.34 9.51 8.89
N GLY A 95 -4.47 9.07 9.81
CA GLY A 95 -3.08 9.52 9.97
C GLY A 95 -2.01 8.56 9.43
N LEU A 96 -0.80 9.09 9.25
CA LEU A 96 0.39 8.28 8.96
C LEU A 96 0.81 7.57 10.25
N ARG A 97 0.58 6.26 10.31
CA ARG A 97 1.13 5.44 11.38
C ARG A 97 2.64 5.38 11.24
N VAL A 98 3.29 5.48 12.37
CA VAL A 98 4.72 5.76 12.49
C VAL A 98 5.55 4.57 12.03
N ASP A 99 5.27 3.39 12.57
CA ASP A 99 5.97 2.13 12.31
C ASP A 99 5.56 1.45 10.99
N GLN A 100 4.77 2.13 10.16
CA GLN A 100 4.31 1.57 8.90
C GLN A 100 5.16 2.07 7.74
N LYS A 101 5.62 1.12 6.93
CA LYS A 101 6.34 1.44 5.70
C LYS A 101 5.43 2.16 4.72
N GLN A 102 6.00 3.09 3.97
CA GLN A 102 5.32 3.96 3.03
C GLN A 102 6.22 4.21 1.83
N ILE A 103 5.60 4.56 0.70
CA ILE A 103 6.32 5.07 -0.46
C ILE A 103 5.88 6.50 -0.70
N LEU A 104 6.84 7.42 -0.73
CA LEU A 104 6.65 8.81 -1.10
C LEU A 104 7.22 9.04 -2.50
N ILE A 105 6.45 9.72 -3.35
CA ILE A 105 6.87 10.23 -4.65
C ILE A 105 6.76 11.75 -4.61
N GLU A 106 7.87 12.43 -4.82
CA GLU A 106 7.96 13.89 -4.84
C GLU A 106 8.35 14.36 -6.25
N PRO A 107 7.42 14.98 -7.01
CA PRO A 107 7.68 15.49 -8.34
C PRO A 107 8.35 16.87 -8.28
N TYR A 108 9.31 17.08 -9.17
CA TYR A 108 9.97 18.36 -9.42
C TYR A 108 9.52 18.95 -10.75
N SER A 109 9.57 20.28 -10.86
CA SER A 109 9.22 21.00 -12.08
C SER A 109 10.12 20.69 -13.28
N ASN A 110 11.29 20.08 -13.05
CA ASN A 110 12.19 19.62 -14.11
C ASN A 110 11.84 18.23 -14.67
N GLY A 111 10.68 17.66 -14.29
CA GLY A 111 10.21 16.35 -14.76
C GLY A 111 10.85 15.16 -14.05
N LYS A 112 11.63 15.38 -12.99
CA LYS A 112 12.17 14.30 -12.15
C LYS A 112 11.28 14.03 -10.95
N TYR A 113 11.41 12.83 -10.41
CA TYR A 113 10.70 12.35 -9.24
C TYR A 113 11.71 11.79 -8.25
N ASP A 114 11.68 12.27 -7.01
CA ASP A 114 12.35 11.60 -5.91
C ASP A 114 11.40 10.61 -5.26
N ILE A 115 11.88 9.37 -5.11
CA ILE A 115 11.11 8.26 -4.58
C ILE A 115 11.80 7.77 -3.32
N LYS A 116 11.04 7.68 -2.22
CA LYS A 116 11.51 7.20 -0.92
C LYS A 116 10.63 6.07 -0.43
N PHE A 117 11.24 4.94 -0.07
CA PHE A 117 10.62 3.88 0.71
C PHE A 117 11.09 4.01 2.16
N PHE A 118 10.18 4.33 3.07
CA PHE A 118 10.53 4.75 4.43
C PHE A 118 9.49 4.33 5.46
N ASP A 119 9.85 4.42 6.75
CA ASP A 119 8.91 4.51 7.87
C ASP A 119 9.41 5.55 8.88
N PHE A 120 8.61 5.79 9.92
CA PHE A 120 9.04 6.54 11.09
C PHE A 120 9.44 5.56 12.19
N SER A 121 10.53 5.88 12.89
CA SER A 121 10.99 5.04 14.00
C SER A 121 10.11 5.16 15.25
N SER A 122 9.62 6.37 15.57
CA SER A 122 8.66 6.69 16.64
C SER A 122 7.81 7.93 16.28
N PRO A 123 6.67 8.20 16.96
CA PRO A 123 5.87 9.40 16.69
C PRO A 123 6.70 10.68 16.88
N GLY A 124 6.87 11.48 15.81
CA GLY A 124 7.70 12.68 15.82
C GLY A 124 9.21 12.43 15.64
N ASP A 125 9.61 11.22 15.26
CA ASP A 125 10.99 10.75 15.26
C ASP A 125 11.66 10.73 13.87
N VAL A 126 12.92 10.30 13.83
CA VAL A 126 13.76 10.21 12.63
C VAL A 126 13.14 9.28 11.58
N ILE A 127 13.05 9.79 10.34
CA ILE A 127 12.66 9.01 9.15
C ILE A 127 13.73 7.96 8.86
N ARG A 128 13.34 6.69 8.81
CA ARG A 128 14.23 5.62 8.35
C ARG A 128 13.95 5.34 6.87
N ILE A 129 14.95 5.58 6.03
CA ILE A 129 14.89 5.33 4.59
C ILE A 129 15.47 3.95 4.30
N TYR A 130 14.68 3.09 3.67
CA TYR A 130 15.07 1.75 3.24
C TYR A 130 15.54 1.72 1.79
N ASP A 131 14.98 2.57 0.95
CA ASP A 131 15.38 2.75 -0.44
C ASP A 131 15.07 4.17 -0.90
N GLU A 132 15.96 4.76 -1.69
CA GLU A 132 15.79 6.09 -2.28
C GLU A 132 16.39 6.12 -3.68
N PHE A 133 15.67 6.77 -4.60
CA PHE A 133 16.17 7.03 -5.94
C PHE A 133 15.39 8.13 -6.64
N THR A 134 16.06 8.75 -7.62
CA THR A 134 15.44 9.67 -8.55
C THR A 134 15.15 8.96 -9.88
N THR A 135 14.07 9.33 -10.54
CA THR A 135 13.73 8.89 -11.90
C THR A 135 13.11 10.03 -12.69
N ASP A 136 13.17 10.00 -14.01
CA ASP A 136 12.42 10.89 -14.91
C ASP A 136 11.13 10.25 -15.44
N LYS A 137 10.93 8.95 -15.16
CA LYS A 137 9.74 8.19 -15.57
C LYS A 137 9.21 7.31 -14.45
N LEU A 138 7.90 7.36 -14.24
CA LEU A 138 7.19 6.57 -13.24
C LEU A 138 6.56 5.32 -13.87
N THR A 139 5.89 5.49 -15.01
CA THR A 139 5.21 4.39 -15.71
C THR A 139 6.17 3.29 -16.12
N GLY A 140 5.82 2.04 -15.84
CA GLY A 140 6.70 0.88 -16.07
C GLY A 140 8.03 0.87 -15.29
N ASN A 141 8.20 1.74 -14.28
CA ASN A 141 9.44 1.77 -13.48
C ASN A 141 9.54 0.53 -12.58
N LYS A 142 10.38 -0.43 -12.97
CA LYS A 142 10.55 -1.72 -12.27
C LYS A 142 10.99 -1.58 -10.82
N ARG A 143 11.84 -0.60 -10.48
CA ARG A 143 12.31 -0.41 -9.09
C ARG A 143 11.18 0.10 -8.21
N LEU A 144 10.39 1.06 -8.70
CA LEU A 144 9.21 1.56 -8.02
C LEU A 144 8.17 0.44 -7.83
N LEU A 145 7.85 -0.31 -8.88
CA LEU A 145 6.94 -1.45 -8.80
C LEU A 145 7.41 -2.52 -7.81
N ASN A 146 8.71 -2.81 -7.77
CA ASN A 146 9.29 -3.72 -6.78
C ASN A 146 9.10 -3.19 -5.35
N ASN A 147 9.28 -1.90 -5.12
CA ASN A 147 9.06 -1.30 -3.80
C ASN A 147 7.57 -1.32 -3.41
N LEU A 148 6.66 -1.03 -4.35
CA LEU A 148 5.22 -1.16 -4.12
C LEU A 148 4.83 -2.60 -3.77
N ASN A 149 5.39 -3.60 -4.46
CA ASN A 149 5.17 -5.02 -4.14
C ASN A 149 5.76 -5.41 -2.77
N LYS A 150 6.92 -4.86 -2.36
CA LYS A 150 7.42 -5.04 -0.99
C LYS A 150 6.45 -4.45 0.03
N LEU A 151 5.89 -3.27 -0.25
CA LEU A 151 4.90 -2.64 0.62
C LEU A 151 3.59 -3.46 0.68
N ARG A 152 3.14 -4.04 -0.44
CA ARG A 152 1.98 -4.96 -0.50
C ARG A 152 2.08 -6.12 0.47
N ASN A 153 3.30 -6.54 0.82
CA ASN A 153 3.54 -7.66 1.72
C ASN A 153 3.62 -7.26 3.20
N THR A 154 3.44 -5.99 3.55
CA THR A 154 3.32 -5.55 4.95
C THR A 154 1.88 -5.71 5.44
N LEU A 155 1.67 -5.81 6.75
CA LEU A 155 0.32 -5.91 7.32
C LEU A 155 -0.53 -4.67 6.96
N VAL A 156 -1.80 -4.92 6.67
CA VAL A 156 -2.85 -3.90 6.67
C VAL A 156 -3.31 -3.74 8.11
N ASP A 157 -3.46 -2.50 8.53
CA ASP A 157 -4.14 -2.18 9.78
C ASP A 157 -5.46 -1.53 9.44
#